data_AF-A0ABD5V2H5-F1
#
_entry.id   AF-A0ABD5V2H5-F1
#
_cell.length_a   1.000
_cell.length_b   1.000
_cell.length_c   1.000
_cell.angle_alpha   90.00
_cell.angle_beta   90.00
_cell.angle_gamma   90.00
#
_symmetry.space_group_name_H-M   'P 1'
#
loop_
_entity.id
_entity.type
_entity.pdbx_description
1 polymer ?
#
loop_
_entity_poly.entity_id
_entity_poly.type
_entity_poly.pdbx_seq_one_letter_code
_entity_poly.pdbx_strand_id
1 'polypeptide(L)'
;MGTRYEEGDVVATPDGRGVVAAVLTETFYFPREGGEDEYEQVTATDDQPAYVVGLESVGSAPYRASALEASSLDDEESDVPEVEGERLADTIDEEVNGLDSLPEGWDRESVLEYWEGIGGSWEECVDDMEEEFGEDRAKQHCSAMKDEVLRTERWRNRF
;
A
#
# COMPACT_ATOMS: atom_id res chain seq x y z
N MET A 1 12.42 10.80 19.35
CA MET A 1 11.60 9.68 18.88
C MET A 1 10.76 10.24 17.76
N GLY A 2 11.04 9.83 16.52
CA GLY A 2 10.18 10.19 15.39
C GLY A 2 8.94 9.32 15.38
N THR A 3 7.86 9.81 14.77
CA THR A 3 6.65 9.03 14.51
C THR A 3 7.01 7.80 13.67
N ARG A 4 6.46 6.65 14.03
CA ARG A 4 6.56 5.41 13.26
C ARG A 4 5.15 4.91 12.97
N TYR A 5 5.02 4.31 11.80
CA TYR A 5 3.79 3.69 11.31
C TYR A 5 4.04 2.21 11.05
N GLU A 6 2.98 1.43 11.02
CA GLU A 6 2.99 -0.01 10.81
C GLU A 6 2.17 -0.33 9.54
N GLU A 7 2.32 -1.55 9.01
CA GLU A 7 1.44 -2.02 7.94
C GLU A 7 -0.01 -2.02 8.42
N GLY A 8 -0.92 -1.58 7.56
CA GLY A 8 -2.34 -1.41 7.89
C GLY A 8 -2.69 -0.04 8.45
N ASP A 9 -1.72 0.77 8.89
CA ASP A 9 -2.03 2.11 9.41
C ASP A 9 -2.63 3.00 8.31
N VAL A 10 -3.74 3.65 8.64
CA VAL A 10 -4.35 4.68 7.79
C VAL A 10 -3.64 6.00 8.04
N VAL A 11 -3.16 6.61 6.95
CA VAL A 11 -2.36 7.83 7.00
C VAL A 11 -2.84 8.85 5.97
N ALA A 12 -2.80 10.11 6.35
CA ALA A 12 -2.86 11.23 5.43
C ALA A 12 -1.48 11.49 4.85
N THR A 13 -1.43 11.78 3.56
CA THR A 13 -0.23 12.10 2.79
C THR A 13 -0.44 13.42 2.03
N PRO A 14 0.63 14.03 1.48
CA PRO A 14 0.51 15.19 0.59
C PRO A 14 -0.36 14.92 -0.65
N ASP A 15 -0.51 13.66 -1.05
CA ASP A 15 -1.28 13.23 -2.23
C ASP A 15 -2.68 12.71 -1.86
N GLY A 16 -3.08 12.80 -0.57
CA GLY A 16 -4.37 12.33 -0.05
C GLY A 16 -4.24 11.22 0.98
N ARG A 17 -5.36 10.67 1.42
CA ARG A 17 -5.42 9.56 2.39
C ARG A 17 -5.02 8.23 1.74
N GLY A 18 -4.44 7.33 2.52
CA GLY A 18 -4.16 5.97 2.10
C GLY A 18 -3.82 5.05 3.27
N VAL A 19 -3.49 3.80 2.94
CA VAL A 19 -3.11 2.76 3.91
C VAL A 19 -1.65 2.36 3.70
N VAL A 20 -0.88 2.23 4.78
CA VAL A 20 0.50 1.73 4.72
C VAL A 20 0.48 0.26 4.33
N ALA A 21 1.01 -0.06 3.15
CA ALA A 21 1.00 -1.39 2.56
C ALA A 21 2.34 -2.13 2.70
N ALA A 22 3.41 -1.41 3.05
CA ALA A 22 4.71 -1.97 3.40
C ALA A 22 5.57 -0.95 4.15
N VAL A 23 6.37 -1.45 5.11
CA VAL A 23 7.37 -0.66 5.83
C VAL A 23 8.76 -1.19 5.49
N LEU A 24 9.59 -0.37 4.84
CA LEU A 24 10.91 -0.77 4.36
C LEU A 24 11.99 -0.06 5.17
N THR A 25 12.89 -0.85 5.77
CA THR A 25 14.04 -0.36 6.55
C THR A 25 15.37 -0.53 5.81
N GLU A 26 15.34 -0.93 4.54
CA GLU A 26 16.53 -1.07 3.70
C GLU A 26 16.26 -0.45 2.32
N THR A 27 17.33 -0.02 1.64
CA THR A 27 17.23 0.52 0.28
C THR A 27 16.59 -0.50 -0.67
N PHE A 28 15.56 -0.06 -1.39
CA PHE A 28 14.78 -0.88 -2.30
C PHE A 28 14.58 -0.19 -3.65
N TYR A 29 13.99 -0.90 -4.60
CA TYR A 29 13.69 -0.39 -5.94
C TYR A 29 12.18 -0.31 -6.10
N PHE A 30 11.65 0.90 -6.12
CA PHE A 30 10.23 1.16 -6.36
C PHE A 30 9.97 1.31 -7.85
N PRO A 31 8.82 0.85 -8.40
CA PRO A 31 8.49 1.06 -9.80
C PRO A 31 8.47 2.55 -10.17
N ARG A 32 8.65 2.84 -11.45
CA ARG A 32 8.44 4.17 -12.04
C ARG A 32 7.43 4.15 -13.16
N GLU A 33 6.71 5.26 -13.29
CA GLU A 33 5.93 5.55 -14.49
C GLU A 33 6.88 5.66 -15.69
N GLY A 34 6.61 4.94 -16.78
CA GLY A 34 7.43 4.97 -18.00
C GLY A 34 7.70 3.62 -18.68
N GLY A 35 7.56 2.50 -17.97
CA GLY A 35 7.66 1.16 -18.57
C GLY A 35 7.82 0.02 -17.55
N GLU A 36 7.51 -1.21 -17.98
CA GLU A 36 7.41 -2.45 -17.15
C GLU A 36 8.70 -2.78 -16.36
N ASP A 37 9.85 -2.29 -16.81
CA ASP A 37 11.17 -2.53 -16.20
C ASP A 37 11.83 -1.27 -15.61
N GLU A 38 11.09 -0.17 -15.48
CA GLU A 38 11.62 1.06 -14.89
C GLU A 38 11.43 1.07 -13.38
N TYR A 39 12.54 1.27 -12.66
CA TYR A 39 12.56 1.36 -11.21
C TYR A 39 13.42 2.55 -10.76
N GLU A 40 13.03 3.14 -9.64
CA GLU A 40 13.81 4.12 -8.89
C GLU A 40 14.34 3.52 -7.59
N GLN A 41 15.58 3.85 -7.25
CA GLN A 41 16.14 3.44 -5.97
C GLN A 41 15.65 4.37 -4.87
N VAL A 42 14.95 3.81 -3.89
CA VAL A 42 14.48 4.52 -2.69
C VAL A 42 15.35 4.13 -1.52
N THR A 43 15.96 5.11 -0.85
CA THR A 43 16.83 4.88 0.30
C THR A 43 16.02 4.79 1.58
N ALA A 44 16.13 3.67 2.31
CA ALA A 44 15.54 3.50 3.63
C ALA A 44 16.55 2.86 4.59
N THR A 45 16.38 3.15 5.88
CA THR A 45 17.17 2.59 6.99
C THR A 45 16.26 2.35 8.20
N ASP A 46 16.69 1.58 9.21
CA ASP A 46 15.94 1.42 10.46
C ASP A 46 15.61 2.76 11.18
N ASP A 47 16.53 3.73 11.10
CA ASP A 47 16.34 5.07 11.67
C ASP A 47 15.43 5.96 10.81
N GLN A 48 15.38 5.69 9.50
CA GLN A 48 14.61 6.44 8.51
C GLN A 48 13.94 5.46 7.54
N PRO A 49 12.89 4.75 8.00
CA PRO A 49 12.14 3.85 7.15
C PRO A 49 11.45 4.62 6.01
N ALA A 50 11.07 3.87 4.99
CA ALA A 50 10.17 4.31 3.93
C ALA A 50 8.86 3.53 4.05
N TYR A 51 7.75 4.25 3.93
CA TYR A 51 6.41 3.69 4.05
C TYR A 51 5.75 3.72 2.68
N VAL A 52 5.46 2.57 2.10
CA VAL A 52 4.72 2.49 0.85
C VAL A 52 3.23 2.60 1.18
N VAL A 53 2.58 3.64 0.68
CA VAL A 53 1.17 3.92 0.97
C VAL A 53 0.35 3.68 -0.30
N GLY A 54 -0.67 2.83 -0.20
CA GLY A 54 -1.72 2.70 -1.20
C GLY A 54 -2.74 3.82 -1.02
N LEU A 55 -2.83 4.73 -1.99
CA LEU A 55 -3.67 5.93 -1.89
C LEU A 55 -5.13 5.60 -2.19
N GLU A 56 -6.08 6.16 -1.45
CA GLU A 56 -7.51 5.94 -1.66
C GLU A 56 -7.94 6.40 -3.05
N SER A 57 -7.51 7.60 -3.46
CA SER A 57 -7.84 8.19 -4.75
C SER A 57 -7.35 7.33 -5.91
N VAL A 58 -6.03 7.12 -6.00
CA VAL A 58 -5.40 6.33 -7.05
C VAL A 58 -3.90 6.12 -6.78
N GLY A 59 -3.41 4.91 -7.03
CA GLY A 59 -1.99 4.58 -7.05
C GLY A 59 -1.35 4.26 -5.70
N SER A 60 -0.03 4.12 -5.71
CA SER A 60 0.79 4.02 -4.49
C SER A 60 2.10 4.78 -4.62
N ALA A 61 2.64 5.23 -3.49
CA ALA A 61 3.95 5.90 -3.43
C ALA A 61 4.66 5.68 -2.08
N PRO A 62 6.00 5.72 -2.06
CA PRO A 62 6.77 5.66 -0.82
C PRO A 62 6.93 7.06 -0.19
N TYR A 63 6.75 7.14 1.13
CA TYR A 63 6.85 8.38 1.91
C TYR A 63 7.78 8.22 3.12
N ARG A 64 8.16 9.36 3.70
CA ARG A 64 8.79 9.44 5.03
C ARG A 64 7.72 9.60 6.10
N ALA A 65 8.02 9.16 7.33
CA ALA A 65 7.14 9.43 8.48
C ALA A 65 6.85 10.93 8.69
N SER A 66 7.75 11.81 8.28
CA SER A 66 7.55 13.27 8.37
C SER A 66 6.56 13.83 7.35
N ALA A 67 6.26 13.06 6.30
CA ALA A 67 5.28 13.39 5.27
C ALA A 67 3.99 12.57 5.45
N LEU A 68 3.77 12.04 6.66
CA LEU A 68 2.60 11.23 7.00
C LEU A 68 2.01 11.71 8.33
N GLU A 69 0.69 11.71 8.42
CA GLU A 69 -0.05 11.93 9.66
C GLU A 69 -1.09 10.82 9.84
N ALA A 70 -1.29 10.35 11.07
CA ALA A 70 -2.30 9.33 11.35
C ALA A 70 -3.70 9.83 10.97
N SER A 71 -4.49 8.98 10.33
CA SER A 71 -5.83 9.27 9.84
C SER A 71 -6.77 8.07 10.05
N SER A 72 -8.00 8.12 9.58
CA SER A 72 -8.93 6.99 9.55
C SER A 72 -9.74 6.99 8.25
N LEU A 73 -10.15 5.79 7.80
CA LEU A 73 -10.97 5.64 6.59
C LEU A 73 -12.41 6.11 6.82
N ASP A 74 -12.90 6.04 8.07
CA ASP A 74 -14.22 6.55 8.48
C ASP A 74 -14.34 8.08 8.48
N ASP A 75 -13.22 8.82 8.44
CA ASP A 75 -13.25 10.28 8.41
C ASP A 75 -13.80 10.79 7.07
N GLU A 76 -14.51 11.92 7.10
CA GLU A 76 -14.92 12.59 5.86
C GLU A 76 -13.67 13.13 5.13
N GLU A 77 -13.70 13.20 3.80
CA GLU A 77 -12.55 13.72 3.02
C GLU A 77 -12.12 15.13 3.47
N SER A 78 -13.06 15.92 3.99
CA SER A 78 -12.81 17.27 4.54
C SER A 78 -12.07 17.27 5.89
N ASP A 79 -12.02 16.15 6.59
CA ASP A 79 -11.34 15.97 7.88
C ASP A 79 -9.95 15.35 7.72
N VAL A 80 -9.57 14.92 6.51
CA VAL A 80 -8.22 14.42 6.22
C VAL A 80 -7.23 15.58 6.37
N PRO A 81 -6.24 15.49 7.28
CA PRO A 81 -5.31 16.58 7.52
C PRO A 81 -4.44 16.84 6.29
N GLU A 82 -4.23 18.12 5.99
CA GLU A 82 -3.28 18.54 4.96
C GLU A 82 -1.85 18.31 5.48
N VAL A 83 -1.15 17.34 4.90
CA VAL A 83 0.21 16.99 5.31
C VAL A 83 1.24 17.64 4.38
N GLU A 84 2.21 18.33 4.99
CA GLU A 84 3.35 18.88 4.25
C GLU A 84 4.44 17.80 4.06
N GLY A 85 5.01 17.71 2.87
CA GLY A 85 6.10 16.78 2.60
C GLY A 85 6.25 16.45 1.12
N GLU A 86 7.17 15.53 0.83
CA GLU A 86 7.39 15.02 -0.52
C GLU A 86 7.45 13.48 -0.49
N ARG A 87 6.89 12.88 -1.53
CA ARG A 87 7.05 11.48 -1.86
C ARG A 87 8.51 11.17 -2.21
N LEU A 88 8.97 9.99 -1.86
CA LEU A 88 10.33 9.51 -2.14
C LEU A 88 10.52 8.97 -3.56
N ALA A 89 9.41 8.70 -4.25
CA ALA A 89 9.36 8.32 -5.66
C ALA A 89 8.00 8.74 -6.24
N ASP A 90 7.86 8.70 -7.55
CA ASP A 90 6.59 9.00 -8.23
C ASP A 90 5.47 8.02 -7.85
N THR A 91 4.22 8.52 -7.89
CA THR A 91 3.03 7.68 -7.71
C THR A 91 2.91 6.70 -8.87
N ILE A 92 2.62 5.45 -8.52
CA ILE A 92 2.42 4.37 -9.48
C ILE A 92 0.95 4.03 -9.53
N ASP A 93 0.36 4.20 -10.71
CA ASP A 93 -0.99 3.79 -11.02
C ASP A 93 -0.99 2.97 -12.31
N GLU A 94 -0.53 1.73 -12.23
CA GLU A 94 -0.65 0.81 -13.34
C GLU A 94 -2.07 0.25 -13.38
N GLU A 95 -2.62 0.08 -14.58
CA GLU A 95 -3.90 -0.60 -14.77
C GLU A 95 -3.71 -2.10 -14.47
N VAL A 96 -3.92 -2.46 -13.21
CA VAL A 96 -3.94 -3.83 -12.73
C VAL A 96 -5.36 -4.40 -12.74
N ASN A 97 -5.47 -5.71 -12.92
CA ASN A 97 -6.75 -6.44 -12.95
C ASN A 97 -6.93 -7.26 -11.66
N GLY A 98 -6.46 -6.75 -10.53
CA GLY A 98 -6.57 -7.43 -9.25
C GLY A 98 -8.04 -7.54 -8.83
N LEU A 99 -8.86 -6.51 -9.04
CA LEU A 99 -10.30 -6.56 -8.78
C LEU A 99 -11.02 -7.65 -9.60
N ASP A 100 -10.63 -7.90 -10.86
CA ASP A 100 -11.21 -8.99 -11.68
C ASP A 100 -10.96 -10.39 -11.09
N SER A 101 -9.94 -10.51 -10.24
CA SER A 101 -9.58 -11.75 -9.55
C SER A 101 -10.23 -11.87 -8.16
N LEU A 102 -10.92 -10.83 -7.71
CA LEU A 102 -11.68 -10.81 -6.46
C LEU A 102 -13.17 -11.15 -6.69
N PRO A 103 -13.91 -11.55 -5.64
CA PRO A 103 -15.34 -11.78 -5.75
C PRO A 103 -16.11 -10.55 -6.29
N GLU A 104 -17.23 -10.78 -6.98
CA GLU A 104 -18.08 -9.70 -7.50
C GLU A 104 -18.53 -8.75 -6.36
N GLY A 105 -18.35 -7.44 -6.57
CA GLY A 105 -18.71 -6.39 -5.62
C GLY A 105 -17.56 -5.90 -4.72
N TRP A 106 -16.32 -6.33 -4.99
CA TRP A 106 -15.14 -5.70 -4.42
C TRP A 106 -14.73 -4.48 -5.23
N ASP A 107 -14.61 -3.36 -4.55
CA ASP A 107 -14.09 -2.10 -5.07
C ASP A 107 -12.80 -1.73 -4.30
N ARG A 108 -12.08 -0.69 -4.75
CA ARG A 108 -10.83 -0.24 -4.11
C ARG A 108 -11.01 0.06 -2.62
N GLU A 109 -12.09 0.73 -2.26
CA GLU A 109 -12.42 1.05 -0.87
C GLU A 109 -12.55 -0.23 -0.04
N SER A 110 -13.28 -1.23 -0.53
CA SER A 110 -13.44 -2.54 0.13
C SER A 110 -12.09 -3.26 0.30
N VAL A 111 -11.20 -3.16 -0.69
CA VAL A 111 -9.84 -3.72 -0.59
C VAL A 111 -9.05 -3.03 0.51
N LEU A 112 -9.03 -1.69 0.54
CA LEU A 112 -8.26 -0.92 1.53
C LEU A 112 -8.81 -1.12 2.96
N GLU A 113 -10.14 -1.16 3.12
CA GLU A 113 -10.80 -1.44 4.41
C GLU A 113 -10.46 -2.85 4.89
N TYR A 114 -10.56 -3.86 4.02
CA TYR A 114 -10.18 -5.22 4.38
C TYR A 114 -8.69 -5.29 4.74
N TRP A 115 -7.83 -4.67 3.94
CA TRP A 115 -6.39 -4.64 4.13
C TRP A 115 -6.01 -4.02 5.48
N GLU A 116 -6.62 -2.88 5.83
CA GLU A 116 -6.49 -2.26 7.16
C GLU A 116 -6.93 -3.23 8.28
N GLY A 117 -8.10 -3.84 8.13
CA GLY A 117 -8.68 -4.72 9.15
C GLY A 117 -7.85 -5.98 9.47
N ILE A 118 -7.06 -6.48 8.52
CA ILE A 118 -6.17 -7.64 8.69
C ILE A 118 -4.73 -7.27 9.10
N GLY A 119 -4.42 -5.99 9.35
CA GLY A 119 -3.05 -5.55 9.67
C GLY A 119 -2.17 -5.27 8.45
N GLY A 120 -2.77 -5.14 7.27
CA GLY A 120 -2.20 -4.49 6.09
C GLY A 120 -0.97 -5.15 5.48
N SER A 121 -0.78 -6.45 5.68
CA SER A 121 0.29 -7.21 5.06
C SER A 121 -0.24 -8.38 4.23
N TRP A 122 0.57 -8.81 3.26
CA TRP A 122 0.23 -9.98 2.44
C TRP A 122 0.23 -11.28 3.25
N GLU A 123 1.13 -11.39 4.23
CA GLU A 123 1.24 -12.57 5.08
C GLU A 123 0.00 -12.75 5.95
N GLU A 124 -0.47 -11.67 6.59
CA GLU A 124 -1.71 -11.71 7.39
C GLU A 124 -2.93 -12.00 6.52
N CYS A 125 -2.99 -11.47 5.29
CA CYS A 125 -4.06 -11.80 4.35
C CYS A 125 -4.09 -13.30 4.05
N VAL A 126 -2.92 -13.89 3.80
CA VAL A 126 -2.83 -15.32 3.47
C VAL A 126 -3.22 -16.16 4.68
N ASP A 127 -2.78 -15.80 5.88
CA ASP A 127 -3.12 -16.50 7.12
C ASP A 127 -4.65 -16.49 7.35
N ASP A 128 -5.30 -15.32 7.22
CA ASP A 128 -6.76 -15.19 7.39
C ASP A 128 -7.55 -16.00 6.34
N MET A 129 -7.10 -15.99 5.09
CA MET A 129 -7.81 -16.67 4.00
C MET A 129 -7.47 -18.15 3.85
N GLU A 130 -6.40 -18.63 4.47
CA GLU A 130 -5.92 -20.01 4.30
C GLU A 130 -6.97 -21.03 4.78
N GLU A 131 -7.63 -20.77 5.91
CA GLU A 131 -8.61 -21.69 6.49
C GLU A 131 -9.81 -21.93 5.56
N GLU A 132 -10.26 -20.89 4.86
CA GLU A 132 -11.47 -20.94 4.03
C GLU A 132 -11.17 -21.37 2.57
N PHE A 133 -10.06 -20.92 2.00
CA PHE A 133 -9.76 -21.11 0.58
C PHE A 133 -8.63 -22.10 0.29
N GLY A 134 -7.83 -22.43 1.30
CA GLY A 134 -6.58 -23.18 1.18
C GLY A 134 -5.42 -22.31 0.69
N GLU A 135 -4.20 -22.68 1.09
CA GLU A 135 -2.96 -21.91 0.92
C GLU A 135 -2.76 -21.34 -0.51
N ASP A 136 -2.84 -22.18 -1.54
CA ASP A 136 -2.60 -21.75 -2.93
C ASP A 136 -3.61 -20.71 -3.43
N ARG A 137 -4.85 -20.78 -2.94
CA ARG A 137 -5.94 -19.91 -3.39
C ARG A 137 -5.98 -18.63 -2.57
N ALA A 138 -5.69 -18.71 -1.28
CA ALA A 138 -5.44 -17.55 -0.41
C ALA A 138 -4.32 -16.68 -0.98
N LYS A 139 -3.17 -17.28 -1.34
CA LYS A 139 -2.04 -16.56 -1.98
C LYS A 139 -2.46 -15.84 -3.26
N GLN A 140 -3.30 -16.45 -4.10
CA GLN A 140 -3.80 -15.81 -5.32
C GLN A 140 -4.68 -14.58 -5.02
N HIS A 141 -5.65 -14.73 -4.11
CA HIS A 141 -6.54 -13.63 -3.72
C HIS A 141 -5.79 -12.49 -3.04
N CYS A 142 -4.91 -12.80 -2.09
CA CYS A 142 -4.10 -11.80 -1.40
C CYS A 142 -3.10 -11.10 -2.32
N SER A 143 -2.59 -11.80 -3.34
CA SER A 143 -1.76 -11.15 -4.36
C SER A 143 -2.59 -10.19 -5.21
N ALA A 144 -3.81 -10.57 -5.60
CA ALA A 144 -4.70 -9.67 -6.32
C ALA A 144 -5.08 -8.43 -5.50
N MET A 145 -5.35 -8.59 -4.20
CA MET A 145 -5.58 -7.46 -3.29
C MET A 145 -4.37 -6.55 -3.21
N LYS A 146 -3.16 -7.10 -3.02
CA LYS A 146 -1.94 -6.30 -2.94
C LYS A 146 -1.61 -5.60 -4.27
N ASP A 147 -1.91 -6.22 -5.41
CA ASP A 147 -1.81 -5.54 -6.71
C ASP A 147 -2.72 -4.33 -6.75
N GLU A 148 -3.95 -4.43 -6.25
CA GLU A 148 -4.86 -3.27 -6.18
C GLU A 148 -4.38 -2.21 -5.18
N VAL A 149 -3.94 -2.60 -3.98
CA VAL A 149 -3.42 -1.66 -2.99
C VAL A 149 -2.23 -0.88 -3.56
N LEU A 150 -1.28 -1.56 -4.19
CA LEU A 150 -0.08 -0.95 -4.76
C LEU A 150 -0.28 -0.38 -6.17
N ARG A 151 -1.37 -0.74 -6.85
CA ARG A 151 -1.63 -0.45 -8.27
C ARG A 151 -0.47 -0.84 -9.18
N THR A 152 0.13 -2.01 -8.90
CA THR A 152 1.21 -2.62 -9.67
C THR A 152 1.33 -4.09 -9.32
N GLU A 153 1.70 -4.95 -10.28
CA GLU A 153 2.02 -6.37 -10.03
C GLU A 153 3.52 -6.58 -9.79
N ARG A 154 4.35 -5.55 -9.94
CA ARG A 154 5.82 -5.67 -9.97
C ARG A 154 6.42 -6.05 -8.63
N TRP A 155 5.69 -5.86 -7.54
CA TRP A 155 6.08 -6.28 -6.19
C TRP A 155 6.21 -7.82 -6.08
N ARG A 156 5.46 -8.60 -6.87
CA ARG A 156 5.46 -10.07 -6.84
C ARG A 156 6.81 -10.71 -7.14
N ASN A 157 7.72 -9.98 -7.79
CA ASN A 157 9.07 -10.44 -8.13
C ASN A 157 10.18 -9.84 -7.26
N ARG A 158 9.83 -9.05 -6.24
CA ARG A 158 10.76 -8.12 -5.57
C ARG A 158 10.68 -8.11 -4.05
N PHE A 159 9.70 -8.76 -3.45
CA PHE A 159 9.52 -8.91 -2.01
C PHE A 159 9.41 -10.38 -1.62
#